data_AF-A0A661HK73-F1
#
_entry.id   AF-A0A661HK73-F1
#
_cell.length_a   1.000
_cell.length_b   1.000
_cell.length_c   1.000
_cell.angle_alpha   90.00
_cell.angle_beta   90.00
_cell.angle_gamma   90.00
#
_symmetry.space_group_name_H-M   'P 1'
#
loop_
_entity.id
_entity.type
_entity.pdbx_description
1 polymer ?
#
loop_
_entity_poly.entity_id
_entity_poly.type
_entity_poly.pdbx_seq_one_letter_code
_entity_poly.pdbx_strand_id
1 'polypeptide(L)'
;MSVTLVSLTDTLDQWRRKTNDISIVIGDFVGLVSSQPSVIRAINENYIHIGNLDVLSTDLKDNLVDAINEVDFNTDVNTINIGNVNDLDTNDKSSLVNAINELEGEIGDLPNLTTNSKVNLVAAINEVDAHTDTNTSAIDYIMNVAIPAIEDDIEDIQDDIGNMVLNNGQTTLTNAINWNTSQIGLINSDIGDMNLDTIAGNITDAINELFVYTQEIGDLTTLTTEDKTTLVSAINEIDLQADIAGAKLGEMELLDTGYKADLVGAINEVNANTVAMALILG
;
A
#
# COMPACT_ATOMS: atom_id res chain seq x y z
N MET A 1 50.30 99.55 -17.42
CA MET A 1 49.38 100.22 -18.37
C MET A 1 50.19 100.92 -19.45
N SER A 2 50.09 100.50 -20.71
CA SER A 2 50.58 101.32 -21.84
C SER A 2 49.62 102.49 -22.00
N VAL A 3 50.00 103.68 -21.52
CA VAL A 3 49.18 104.88 -21.67
C VAL A 3 49.50 105.46 -23.05
N THR A 4 48.57 105.32 -24.00
CA THR A 4 48.65 106.03 -25.27
C THR A 4 48.52 107.53 -24.99
N LEU A 5 49.62 108.27 -25.09
CA LEU A 5 49.67 109.71 -24.81
C LEU A 5 49.32 110.53 -26.05
N VAL A 6 48.20 111.23 -25.99
CA VAL A 6 47.81 112.25 -26.97
C VAL A 6 48.48 113.57 -26.55
N SER A 7 49.39 114.08 -27.39
CA SER A 7 50.17 115.30 -27.14
C SER A 7 49.58 116.50 -27.87
N LEU A 8 49.78 117.70 -27.34
CA LEU A 8 49.43 118.95 -28.02
C LEU A 8 50.26 119.18 -29.31
N THR A 9 51.37 118.46 -29.48
CA THR A 9 52.24 118.50 -30.66
C THR A 9 51.91 117.45 -31.71
N ASP A 10 50.97 116.55 -31.43
CA ASP A 10 50.57 115.53 -32.38
C ASP A 10 49.78 116.18 -33.53
N THR A 11 50.06 115.76 -34.77
CA THR A 11 49.24 116.13 -35.92
C THR A 11 47.82 115.59 -35.74
N LEU A 12 46.86 116.18 -36.45
CA LEU A 12 45.46 115.73 -36.41
C LEU A 12 45.31 114.22 -36.69
N ASP A 13 46.13 113.66 -37.58
CA ASP A 13 46.10 112.23 -37.90
C ASP A 13 46.71 111.35 -36.79
N GLN A 14 47.71 111.86 -36.06
CA GLN A 14 48.26 111.20 -34.88
C GLN A 14 47.27 111.25 -33.71
N TRP A 15 46.59 112.39 -33.50
CA TRP A 15 45.46 112.50 -32.56
C TRP A 15 44.40 111.44 -32.86
N ARG A 16 43.99 111.35 -34.12
CA ARG A 16 42.99 110.39 -34.58
C ARG A 16 43.41 108.95 -34.28
N ARG A 17 44.63 108.55 -34.67
CA ARG A 17 45.14 107.19 -34.44
C ARG A 17 45.24 106.85 -32.95
N LYS A 18 45.88 107.72 -32.17
CA LYS A 18 46.06 107.53 -30.72
C LYS A 18 44.74 107.47 -29.97
N THR A 19 43.78 108.31 -30.34
CA THR A 19 42.43 108.30 -29.75
C THR A 19 41.67 107.02 -30.12
N ASN A 20 41.79 106.55 -31.37
CA ASN A 20 41.20 105.28 -31.79
C ASN A 20 41.84 104.07 -31.09
N ASP A 21 43.15 104.09 -30.88
CA ASP A 21 43.86 103.05 -30.13
C ASP A 21 43.43 103.04 -28.65
N ILE A 22 43.27 104.21 -28.02
CA ILE A 22 42.69 104.33 -26.68
C ILE A 22 41.29 103.71 -26.65
N SER A 23 40.46 104.01 -27.65
CA SER A 23 39.09 103.46 -27.76
C SER A 23 39.05 101.93 -27.95
N ILE A 24 40.13 101.33 -28.43
CA ILE A 24 40.28 99.86 -28.55
C ILE A 24 40.79 99.25 -27.24
N VAL A 25 41.52 100.03 -26.44
CA VAL A 25 42.25 99.63 -25.23
C VAL A 25 41.57 100.11 -23.94
N ILE A 26 40.33 100.64 -23.97
CA ILE A 26 39.59 101.10 -22.77
C ILE A 26 39.34 99.91 -21.81
N GLY A 27 40.29 99.70 -20.90
CA GLY A 27 40.30 98.65 -19.88
C GLY A 27 41.72 98.28 -19.46
N ASP A 28 41.96 98.10 -18.17
CA ASP A 28 43.24 97.58 -17.68
C ASP A 28 43.36 96.08 -18.02
N PHE A 29 44.19 95.75 -19.02
CA PHE A 29 44.44 94.37 -19.44
C PHE A 29 45.19 93.53 -18.41
N VAL A 30 45.81 94.16 -17.41
CA VAL A 30 46.69 93.46 -16.45
C VAL A 30 45.91 92.41 -15.64
N GLY A 31 44.58 92.55 -15.51
CA GLY A 31 43.71 91.55 -14.86
C GLY A 31 42.92 90.63 -15.82
N LEU A 32 43.05 90.81 -17.14
CA LEU A 32 42.27 90.06 -18.12
C LEU A 32 43.00 88.77 -18.51
N VAL A 33 42.43 87.61 -18.20
CA VAL A 33 42.97 86.30 -18.61
C VAL A 33 42.36 85.90 -19.95
N SER A 34 42.72 86.58 -21.03
CA SER A 34 42.28 86.24 -22.40
C SER A 34 43.44 86.40 -23.38
N SER A 35 43.49 85.52 -24.38
CA SER A 35 44.45 85.60 -25.50
C SER A 35 44.04 86.63 -26.57
N GLN A 36 42.92 87.33 -26.39
CA GLN A 36 42.40 88.27 -27.38
C GLN A 36 43.07 89.66 -27.28
N PRO A 37 43.32 90.34 -28.41
CA PRO A 37 44.05 91.61 -28.44
C PRO A 37 43.20 92.85 -28.06
N SER A 38 41.92 92.67 -27.73
CA SER A 38 41.06 93.75 -27.22
C SER A 38 40.04 93.25 -26.20
N VAL A 39 39.56 94.14 -25.32
CA VAL A 39 38.53 93.83 -24.32
C VAL A 39 37.25 93.34 -24.98
N ILE A 40 36.83 93.99 -26.08
CA ILE A 40 35.62 93.60 -26.84
C ILE A 40 35.76 92.17 -27.39
N ARG A 41 36.93 91.83 -27.94
CA ARG A 41 37.16 90.47 -28.47
C ARG A 41 37.16 89.44 -27.35
N ALA A 42 37.71 89.77 -26.18
CA ALA A 42 37.66 88.90 -25.01
C ALA A 42 36.23 88.72 -24.47
N ILE A 43 35.41 89.77 -24.45
CA ILE A 43 33.99 89.68 -24.05
C ILE A 43 33.21 88.81 -25.04
N ASN A 44 33.39 89.02 -26.34
CA ASN A 44 32.72 88.21 -27.35
C ASN A 44 33.17 86.74 -27.31
N GLU A 45 34.46 86.49 -27.05
CA GLU A 45 34.98 85.14 -26.80
C GLU A 45 34.30 84.49 -25.59
N ASN A 46 34.19 85.19 -24.46
CA ASN A 46 33.48 84.69 -23.28
C ASN A 46 32.00 84.44 -23.55
N TYR A 47 31.33 85.32 -24.29
CA TYR A 47 29.94 85.14 -24.70
C TYR A 47 29.76 83.89 -25.57
N ILE A 48 30.70 83.59 -26.47
CA ILE A 48 30.68 82.37 -27.30
C ILE A 48 30.88 81.11 -26.45
N HIS A 49 31.83 81.12 -25.50
CA HIS A 49 32.11 79.96 -24.66
C HIS A 49 31.00 79.65 -23.66
N ILE A 50 30.37 80.66 -23.06
CA ILE A 50 29.25 80.49 -22.12
C ILE A 50 27.95 80.20 -22.86
N GLY A 51 27.74 80.85 -24.01
CA GLY A 51 26.50 80.75 -24.79
C GLY A 51 25.41 81.74 -24.33
N ASN A 52 24.21 81.59 -24.89
CA ASN A 52 23.02 82.37 -24.49
C ASN A 52 22.28 81.64 -23.36
N LEU A 53 22.00 82.33 -22.27
CA LEU A 53 21.27 81.79 -21.13
C LEU A 53 19.84 81.35 -21.50
N ASP A 54 19.19 82.05 -22.44
CA ASP A 54 17.82 81.73 -22.86
C ASP A 54 17.68 80.36 -23.55
N VAL A 55 18.80 79.80 -24.07
CA VAL A 55 18.79 78.48 -24.71
C VAL A 55 19.16 77.35 -23.74
N LEU A 56 19.49 77.67 -22.49
CA LEU A 56 19.75 76.67 -21.47
C LEU A 56 18.43 76.00 -21.06
N SER A 57 18.42 74.67 -21.03
CA SER A 57 17.20 73.89 -20.82
C SER A 57 16.86 73.64 -19.35
N THR A 58 17.58 74.24 -18.41
CA THR A 58 17.29 74.17 -16.98
C THR A 58 16.02 74.97 -16.67
N ASP A 59 15.28 74.60 -15.63
CA ASP A 59 14.04 75.28 -15.25
C ASP A 59 14.35 76.66 -14.63
N LEU A 60 15.35 76.73 -13.75
CA LEU A 60 15.96 77.91 -13.16
C LEU A 60 17.14 78.38 -14.03
N LYS A 61 17.01 79.58 -14.59
CA LYS A 61 18.02 80.20 -15.48
C LYS A 61 18.01 81.73 -15.41
N ASP A 62 17.80 82.29 -14.23
CA ASP A 62 17.92 83.75 -14.01
C ASP A 62 19.38 84.22 -14.20
N ASN A 63 20.34 83.34 -13.90
CA ASN A 63 21.75 83.47 -14.25
C ASN A 63 22.40 82.07 -14.33
N LEU A 64 23.70 82.02 -14.66
CA LEU A 64 24.45 80.77 -14.82
C LEU A 64 24.61 79.99 -13.51
N VAL A 65 24.69 80.69 -12.36
CA VAL A 65 24.80 80.07 -11.04
C VAL A 65 23.51 79.37 -10.66
N ASP A 66 22.36 80.00 -10.91
CA ASP A 66 21.05 79.38 -10.62
C ASP A 66 20.85 78.09 -11.41
N ALA A 67 21.24 78.08 -12.69
CA ALA A 67 21.17 76.89 -13.52
C ALA A 67 22.13 75.77 -13.08
N ILE A 68 23.35 76.13 -12.65
CA ILE A 68 24.32 75.15 -12.12
C ILE A 68 23.81 74.56 -10.80
N ASN A 69 23.31 75.41 -9.90
CA ASN A 69 22.77 74.97 -8.61
C ASN A 69 21.55 74.06 -8.79
N GLU A 70 20.72 74.27 -9.82
CA GLU A 70 19.63 73.35 -10.15
C GLU A 70 20.15 71.97 -10.58
N VAL A 71 21.15 71.91 -11.46
CA VAL A 71 21.73 70.63 -11.91
C VAL A 71 22.40 69.88 -10.76
N ASP A 72 23.14 70.60 -9.92
CA ASP A 72 23.76 70.07 -8.70
C ASP A 72 22.71 69.51 -7.75
N PHE A 73 21.66 70.30 -7.47
CA PHE A 73 20.53 69.88 -6.65
C PHE A 73 19.82 68.65 -7.22
N ASN A 74 19.55 68.60 -8.53
CA ASN A 74 18.93 67.43 -9.17
C ASN A 74 19.81 66.18 -9.06
N THR A 75 21.15 66.34 -9.13
CA THR A 75 22.11 65.26 -8.97
C THR A 75 22.13 64.74 -7.52
N ASP A 76 22.10 65.64 -6.54
CA ASP A 76 21.99 65.32 -5.12
C ASP A 76 20.67 64.61 -4.80
N VAL A 77 19.56 65.12 -5.32
CA VAL A 77 18.22 64.51 -5.17
C VAL A 77 18.19 63.11 -5.77
N ASN A 78 18.75 62.91 -6.97
CA ASN A 78 18.84 61.59 -7.57
C ASN A 78 19.69 60.65 -6.71
N THR A 79 20.83 61.12 -6.20
CA THR A 79 21.71 60.33 -5.32
C THR A 79 21.00 59.91 -4.03
N ILE A 80 20.19 60.79 -3.42
CA ILE A 80 19.42 60.50 -2.21
C ILE A 80 18.27 59.51 -2.48
N ASN A 81 17.49 59.75 -3.53
CA ASN A 81 16.26 59.00 -3.79
C ASN A 81 16.51 57.61 -4.39
N ILE A 82 17.54 57.48 -5.23
CA ILE A 82 17.85 56.27 -5.99
C ILE A 82 19.02 55.51 -5.34
N GLY A 83 20.01 56.22 -4.80
CA GLY A 83 21.25 55.62 -4.31
C GLY A 83 22.28 55.33 -5.41
N ASN A 84 23.35 54.63 -5.03
CA ASN A 84 24.40 54.18 -5.94
C ASN A 84 24.06 52.78 -6.48
N VAL A 85 24.05 52.61 -7.81
CA VAL A 85 23.76 51.32 -8.44
C VAL A 85 24.72 50.19 -8.00
N ASN A 86 25.94 50.54 -7.57
CA ASN A 86 26.91 49.57 -7.06
C ASN A 86 26.51 48.95 -5.71
N ASP A 87 25.61 49.61 -4.97
CA ASP A 87 25.11 49.15 -3.67
C ASP A 87 23.99 48.11 -3.82
N LEU A 88 23.46 47.91 -5.04
CA LEU A 88 22.51 46.82 -5.32
C LEU A 88 23.22 45.46 -5.18
N ASP A 89 22.47 44.43 -4.78
CA ASP A 89 22.98 43.07 -4.60
C ASP A 89 22.75 42.17 -5.84
N THR A 90 22.43 42.76 -6.98
CA THR A 90 22.26 42.07 -8.27
C THR A 90 23.60 41.85 -8.97
N ASN A 91 23.69 40.94 -9.93
CA ASN A 91 24.91 40.71 -10.69
C ASN A 91 25.13 41.78 -11.77
N ASP A 92 24.08 42.18 -12.50
CA ASP A 92 24.12 43.24 -13.50
C ASP A 92 23.73 44.60 -12.89
N LYS A 93 24.76 45.43 -12.66
CA LYS A 93 24.64 46.79 -12.11
C LYS A 93 24.92 47.87 -13.15
N SER A 94 24.88 47.53 -14.44
CA SER A 94 25.15 48.49 -15.52
C SER A 94 24.07 49.57 -15.64
N SER A 95 22.86 49.30 -15.12
CA SER A 95 21.80 50.29 -14.89
C SER A 95 20.79 49.76 -13.87
N LEU A 96 19.94 50.64 -13.31
CA LEU A 96 18.81 50.23 -12.47
C LEU A 96 17.86 49.28 -13.22
N VAL A 97 17.64 49.54 -14.52
CA VAL A 97 16.73 48.73 -15.35
C VAL A 97 17.26 47.32 -15.48
N ASN A 98 18.56 47.15 -15.69
CA ASN A 98 19.16 45.82 -15.79
C ASN A 98 19.08 45.07 -14.46
N ALA A 99 19.33 45.74 -13.34
CA ALA A 99 19.16 45.15 -12.00
C ALA A 99 17.70 44.74 -11.72
N ILE A 100 16.72 45.55 -12.11
CA ILE A 100 15.28 45.22 -11.95
C ILE A 100 14.89 44.04 -12.84
N ASN A 101 15.33 44.02 -14.11
CA ASN A 101 15.04 42.94 -15.05
C ASN A 101 15.70 41.62 -14.63
N GLU A 102 16.87 41.67 -13.98
CA GLU A 102 17.49 40.50 -13.34
C GLU A 102 16.57 39.92 -12.26
N LEU A 103 16.10 40.75 -11.32
CA LEU A 103 15.17 40.33 -10.27
C LEU A 103 13.84 39.79 -10.83
N GLU A 104 13.29 40.43 -11.86
CA GLU A 104 12.10 39.94 -12.57
C GLU A 104 12.36 38.55 -13.16
N GLY A 105 13.48 38.36 -13.85
CA GLY A 105 13.85 37.08 -14.45
C GLY A 105 14.06 35.96 -13.42
N GLU A 106 14.64 36.26 -12.25
CA GLU A 106 14.81 35.30 -11.16
C GLU A 106 13.49 34.91 -10.49
N ILE A 107 12.59 35.88 -10.29
CA ILE A 107 11.25 35.65 -9.72
C ILE A 107 10.35 34.88 -10.71
N GLY A 108 10.46 35.21 -12.00
CA GLY A 108 9.64 34.66 -13.07
C GLY A 108 8.21 35.22 -13.13
N ASP A 109 7.46 34.77 -14.13
CA ASP A 109 6.08 35.22 -14.37
C ASP A 109 5.07 34.52 -13.45
N LEU A 110 4.28 35.31 -12.72
CA LEU A 110 3.24 34.82 -11.81
C LEU A 110 2.22 33.86 -12.49
N PRO A 111 1.76 34.08 -13.75
CA PRO A 111 0.91 33.14 -14.47
C PRO A 111 1.50 31.73 -14.67
N ASN A 112 2.82 31.57 -14.63
CA ASN A 112 3.48 30.28 -14.84
C ASN A 112 3.46 29.38 -13.60
N LEU A 113 3.06 29.90 -12.43
CA LEU A 113 2.85 29.08 -11.24
C LEU A 113 1.71 28.07 -11.45
N THR A 114 1.82 26.90 -10.81
CA THR A 114 0.81 25.83 -10.88
C THR A 114 -0.22 25.88 -9.74
N THR A 115 -0.07 26.81 -8.80
CA THR A 115 -1.04 27.12 -7.74
C THR A 115 -2.34 27.65 -8.34
N ASN A 116 -3.48 27.56 -7.64
CA ASN A 116 -4.71 28.16 -8.12
C ASN A 116 -4.71 29.68 -7.93
N SER A 117 -4.24 30.13 -6.77
CA SER A 117 -4.08 31.52 -6.37
C SER A 117 -2.84 32.12 -7.03
N LYS A 118 -3.05 33.20 -7.80
CA LYS A 118 -2.02 33.94 -8.56
C LYS A 118 -2.24 35.45 -8.48
N VAL A 119 -2.70 35.95 -7.33
CA VAL A 119 -2.87 37.41 -7.10
C VAL A 119 -1.52 38.09 -6.90
N ASN A 120 -0.62 37.43 -6.18
CA ASN A 120 0.79 37.77 -5.98
C ASN A 120 1.54 36.51 -5.49
N LEU A 121 2.86 36.58 -5.35
CA LEU A 121 3.68 35.45 -4.88
C LEU A 121 3.27 34.96 -3.49
N VAL A 122 2.96 35.88 -2.56
CA VAL A 122 2.55 35.54 -1.20
C VAL A 122 1.27 34.71 -1.19
N ALA A 123 0.30 35.06 -2.03
CA ALA A 123 -0.96 34.33 -2.15
C ALA A 123 -0.77 32.92 -2.70
N ALA A 124 0.18 32.73 -3.62
CA ALA A 124 0.54 31.41 -4.14
C ALA A 124 1.30 30.57 -3.09
N ILE A 125 2.24 31.18 -2.36
CA ILE A 125 2.99 30.53 -1.26
C ILE A 125 2.04 30.07 -0.15
N ASN A 126 1.13 30.95 0.29
CA ASN A 126 0.16 30.64 1.34
C ASN A 126 -0.81 29.50 0.94
N GLU A 127 -1.09 29.31 -0.36
CA GLU A 127 -1.85 28.15 -0.83
C GLU A 127 -1.08 26.84 -0.61
N VAL A 128 0.21 26.81 -0.97
CA VAL A 128 1.07 25.63 -0.79
C VAL A 128 1.26 25.30 0.70
N ASP A 129 1.41 26.32 1.53
CA ASP A 129 1.47 26.19 2.99
C ASP A 129 0.18 25.53 3.53
N ALA A 130 -0.99 26.04 3.14
CA ALA A 130 -2.28 25.48 3.54
C ALA A 130 -2.50 24.02 3.07
N HIS A 131 -2.04 23.67 1.86
CA HIS A 131 -2.05 22.28 1.40
C HIS A 131 -1.16 21.39 2.28
N THR A 132 -0.01 21.90 2.72
CA THR A 132 0.93 21.18 3.59
C THR A 132 0.35 20.96 4.98
N ASP A 133 -0.31 21.95 5.56
CA ASP A 133 -1.02 21.83 6.83
C ASP A 133 -2.16 20.81 6.77
N THR A 134 -2.93 20.82 5.68
CA THR A 134 -4.02 19.86 5.45
C THR A 134 -3.49 18.44 5.35
N ASN A 135 -2.42 18.22 4.56
CA ASN A 135 -1.79 16.91 4.42
C ASN A 135 -1.20 16.42 5.75
N THR A 136 -0.54 17.30 6.50
CA THR A 136 -0.01 16.98 7.84
C THR A 136 -1.12 16.53 8.78
N SER A 137 -2.24 17.25 8.81
CA SER A 137 -3.39 16.90 9.64
C SER A 137 -4.02 15.56 9.26
N ALA A 138 -4.12 15.26 7.95
CA ALA A 138 -4.65 13.99 7.47
C ALA A 138 -3.74 12.81 7.84
N ILE A 139 -2.42 13.00 7.72
CA ILE A 139 -1.43 11.99 8.14
C ILE A 139 -1.50 11.75 9.65
N ASP A 140 -1.59 12.82 10.44
CA ASP A 140 -1.70 12.73 11.90
C ASP A 140 -2.95 11.95 12.34
N TYR A 141 -4.09 12.21 11.72
CA TYR A 141 -5.31 11.44 11.94
C TYR A 141 -5.14 9.96 11.58
N ILE A 142 -4.52 9.66 10.44
CA ILE A 142 -4.30 8.27 10.02
C ILE A 142 -3.40 7.55 11.03
N MET A 143 -2.30 8.18 11.44
CA MET A 143 -1.30 7.58 12.33
C MET A 143 -1.77 7.41 13.77
N ASN A 144 -2.53 8.37 14.29
CA ASN A 144 -2.90 8.39 15.71
C ASN A 144 -4.34 7.95 16.00
N VAL A 145 -5.19 7.82 14.97
CA VAL A 145 -6.59 7.40 15.14
C VAL A 145 -6.91 6.18 14.29
N ALA A 146 -6.73 6.27 12.97
CA ALA A 146 -7.21 5.21 12.08
C ALA A 146 -6.39 3.91 12.19
N ILE A 147 -5.06 4.01 12.24
CA ILE A 147 -4.18 2.84 12.37
C ILE A 147 -4.37 2.16 13.74
N PRO A 148 -4.31 2.87 14.88
CA PRO A 148 -4.52 2.25 16.19
C PRO A 148 -5.89 1.54 16.31
N ALA A 149 -6.97 2.13 15.80
CA ALA A 149 -8.27 1.48 15.81
C ALA A 149 -8.30 0.16 15.03
N ILE A 150 -7.58 0.09 13.90
CA ILE A 150 -7.44 -1.15 13.12
C ILE A 150 -6.55 -2.15 13.86
N GLU A 151 -5.50 -1.70 14.56
CA GLU A 151 -4.66 -2.56 15.39
C GLU A 151 -5.46 -3.19 16.53
N ASP A 152 -6.29 -2.40 17.22
CA ASP A 152 -7.22 -2.87 18.25
C ASP A 152 -8.21 -3.92 17.67
N ASP A 153 -8.85 -3.62 16.53
CA ASP A 153 -9.77 -4.56 15.86
C ASP A 153 -9.08 -5.88 15.47
N ILE A 154 -7.81 -5.83 15.05
CA ILE A 154 -7.01 -7.02 14.71
C ILE A 154 -6.68 -7.81 15.98
N GLU A 155 -6.33 -7.15 17.08
CA GLU A 155 -6.07 -7.79 18.37
C GLU A 155 -7.32 -8.53 18.87
N ASP A 156 -8.50 -7.88 18.83
CA ASP A 156 -9.78 -8.50 19.19
C ASP A 156 -10.09 -9.75 18.35
N ILE A 157 -9.87 -9.69 17.03
CA ILE A 157 -10.06 -10.85 16.14
C ILE A 157 -9.09 -11.99 16.48
N GLN A 158 -7.85 -11.67 16.81
CA GLN A 158 -6.85 -12.67 17.19
C GLN A 158 -7.24 -13.38 18.49
N ASP A 159 -7.76 -12.63 19.46
CA ASP A 159 -8.28 -13.16 20.71
C ASP A 159 -9.53 -14.02 20.49
N ASP A 160 -10.47 -13.58 19.67
CA ASP A 160 -11.67 -14.35 19.32
C ASP A 160 -11.31 -15.67 18.63
N ILE A 161 -10.38 -15.66 17.66
CA ILE A 161 -9.87 -16.88 17.00
C ILE A 161 -9.13 -17.77 18.00
N GLY A 162 -8.33 -17.18 18.89
CA GLY A 162 -7.56 -17.86 19.93
C GLY A 162 -8.40 -18.40 21.09
N ASN A 163 -9.66 -17.96 21.23
CA ASN A 163 -10.60 -18.38 22.25
C ASN A 163 -11.87 -19.04 21.68
N MET A 164 -11.89 -19.41 20.40
CA MET A 164 -13.02 -20.16 19.83
C MET A 164 -13.26 -21.43 20.66
N VAL A 165 -14.30 -21.40 21.50
CA VAL A 165 -14.72 -22.56 22.30
C VAL A 165 -15.34 -23.57 21.35
N LEU A 166 -14.49 -24.42 20.82
CA LEU A 166 -14.91 -25.63 20.12
C LEU A 166 -15.32 -26.61 21.23
N ASN A 167 -16.51 -27.22 21.13
CA ASN A 167 -17.15 -28.06 22.15
C ASN A 167 -16.35 -29.33 22.59
N ASN A 168 -15.04 -29.37 22.31
CA ASN A 168 -14.07 -30.41 22.65
C ASN A 168 -13.00 -29.92 23.66
N GLY A 169 -13.19 -28.76 24.29
CA GLY A 169 -12.31 -28.25 25.35
C GLY A 169 -10.94 -27.75 24.87
N GLN A 170 -10.78 -27.55 23.57
CA GLN A 170 -9.55 -27.04 22.96
C GLN A 170 -9.64 -25.52 22.80
N THR A 171 -8.51 -24.82 22.99
CA THR A 171 -8.44 -23.36 22.90
C THR A 171 -8.08 -22.86 21.51
N THR A 172 -7.46 -23.67 20.66
CA THR A 172 -7.14 -23.25 19.29
C THR A 172 -7.76 -24.21 18.27
N LEU A 173 -8.05 -23.69 17.07
CA LEU A 173 -8.51 -24.51 15.96
C LEU A 173 -7.51 -25.63 15.64
N THR A 174 -6.21 -25.35 15.70
CA THR A 174 -5.14 -26.34 15.52
C THR A 174 -5.24 -27.47 16.55
N ASN A 175 -5.42 -27.14 17.83
CA ASN A 175 -5.58 -28.15 18.88
C ASN A 175 -6.86 -28.96 18.71
N ALA A 176 -7.97 -28.35 18.30
CA ALA A 176 -9.22 -29.04 17.98
C ALA A 176 -9.10 -30.01 16.81
N ILE A 177 -8.41 -29.62 15.73
CA ILE A 177 -8.14 -30.50 14.58
C ILE A 177 -7.28 -31.68 15.03
N ASN A 178 -6.18 -31.41 15.75
CA ASN A 178 -5.30 -32.46 16.26
C ASN A 178 -6.04 -33.43 17.19
N TRP A 179 -6.93 -32.91 18.06
CA TRP A 179 -7.76 -33.72 18.93
C TRP A 179 -8.71 -34.62 18.13
N ASN A 180 -9.43 -34.07 17.15
CA ASN A 180 -10.31 -34.87 16.27
C ASN A 180 -9.54 -35.93 15.49
N THR A 181 -8.37 -35.60 14.93
CA THR A 181 -7.50 -36.56 14.25
C THR A 181 -7.07 -37.70 15.17
N SER A 182 -6.76 -37.40 16.43
CA SER A 182 -6.44 -38.42 17.44
C SER A 182 -7.65 -39.30 17.78
N GLN A 183 -8.84 -38.73 17.96
CA GLN A 183 -10.06 -39.51 18.22
C GLN A 183 -10.43 -40.44 17.06
N ILE A 184 -10.31 -39.96 15.81
CA ILE A 184 -10.49 -40.80 14.62
C ILE A 184 -9.47 -41.94 14.58
N GLY A 185 -8.21 -41.65 14.97
CA GLY A 185 -7.17 -42.67 15.10
C GLY A 185 -7.53 -43.76 16.13
N LEU A 186 -8.06 -43.37 17.29
CA LEU A 186 -8.53 -44.31 18.32
C LEU A 186 -9.70 -45.15 17.81
N ILE A 187 -10.71 -44.54 17.19
CA ILE A 187 -11.85 -45.26 16.61
C ILE A 187 -11.39 -46.28 15.56
N ASN A 188 -10.44 -45.92 14.70
CA ASN A 188 -9.90 -46.85 13.71
C ASN A 188 -9.13 -48.01 14.36
N SER A 189 -8.39 -47.76 15.44
CA SER A 189 -7.73 -48.83 16.21
C SER A 189 -8.76 -49.73 16.88
N ASP A 190 -9.72 -49.15 17.59
CA ASP A 190 -10.76 -49.90 18.29
C ASP A 190 -11.58 -50.77 17.32
N ILE A 191 -11.89 -50.26 16.12
CA ILE A 191 -12.55 -51.05 15.07
C ILE A 191 -11.64 -52.19 14.56
N GLY A 192 -10.34 -51.94 14.41
CA GLY A 192 -9.35 -52.96 13.99
C GLY A 192 -9.05 -54.02 15.05
N ASP A 193 -9.15 -53.65 16.33
CA ASP A 193 -8.87 -54.48 17.50
C ASP A 193 -10.13 -55.12 18.10
N MET A 194 -11.31 -54.94 17.48
CA MET A 194 -12.47 -55.76 17.82
C MET A 194 -12.07 -57.22 17.59
N ASN A 195 -11.84 -57.95 18.69
CA ASN A 195 -11.53 -59.38 18.72
C ASN A 195 -12.78 -60.17 18.32
N LEU A 196 -13.15 -60.03 17.06
CA LEU A 196 -14.07 -60.89 16.37
C LEU A 196 -13.37 -62.25 16.34
N ASP A 197 -13.98 -63.29 16.93
CA ASP A 197 -13.51 -64.67 16.78
C ASP A 197 -13.77 -65.14 15.34
N THR A 198 -13.00 -64.59 14.40
CA THR A 198 -13.12 -64.76 12.95
C THR A 198 -11.72 -64.74 12.33
N ILE A 199 -11.56 -65.38 11.18
CA ILE A 199 -10.32 -65.30 10.39
C ILE A 199 -10.37 -64.15 9.37
N ALA A 200 -11.47 -63.40 9.35
CA ALA A 200 -11.69 -62.29 8.44
C ALA A 200 -10.76 -61.10 8.70
N GLY A 201 -10.22 -60.51 7.63
CA GLY A 201 -9.30 -59.37 7.72
C GLY A 201 -9.98 -58.00 7.94
N ASN A 202 -11.31 -57.93 7.91
CA ASN A 202 -12.10 -56.74 8.20
C ASN A 202 -13.54 -57.10 8.60
N ILE A 203 -14.30 -56.11 9.06
CA ILE A 203 -15.67 -56.29 9.56
C ILE A 203 -16.67 -56.77 8.49
N THR A 204 -16.50 -56.35 7.23
CA THR A 204 -17.35 -56.81 6.12
C THR A 204 -17.18 -58.30 5.91
N ASP A 205 -15.93 -58.77 5.91
CA ASP A 205 -15.60 -60.17 5.76
C ASP A 205 -16.09 -60.99 6.98
N ALA A 206 -15.97 -60.46 8.19
CA ALA A 206 -16.45 -61.13 9.41
C ALA A 206 -17.98 -61.29 9.45
N ILE A 207 -18.73 -60.27 9.00
CA ILE A 207 -20.19 -60.35 8.86
C ILE A 207 -20.57 -61.39 7.80
N ASN A 208 -19.82 -61.47 6.70
CA ASN A 208 -20.06 -62.45 5.64
C ASN A 208 -19.78 -63.89 6.11
N GLU A 209 -18.78 -64.13 6.98
CA GLU A 209 -18.54 -65.46 7.56
C GLU A 209 -19.73 -65.96 8.40
N LEU A 210 -20.31 -65.11 9.25
CA LEU A 210 -21.51 -65.46 10.02
C LEU A 210 -22.69 -65.85 9.11
N PHE A 211 -22.83 -65.18 7.96
CA PHE A 211 -23.85 -65.50 6.97
C PHE A 211 -23.61 -66.88 6.31
N VAL A 212 -22.34 -67.26 6.09
CA VAL A 212 -22.01 -68.60 5.55
C VAL A 212 -22.41 -69.71 6.53
N TYR A 213 -22.17 -69.55 7.83
CA TYR A 213 -22.64 -70.53 8.83
C TYR A 213 -24.14 -70.74 8.80
N THR A 214 -24.94 -69.69 8.57
CA THR A 214 -26.40 -69.82 8.44
C THR A 214 -26.83 -70.56 7.17
N GLN A 215 -26.02 -70.56 6.11
CA GLN A 215 -26.30 -71.33 4.89
C GLN A 215 -25.84 -72.80 4.99
N GLU A 216 -24.71 -73.08 5.66
CA GLU A 216 -24.20 -74.45 5.82
C GLU A 216 -25.05 -75.28 6.82
N ILE A 217 -25.48 -74.66 7.92
CA ILE A 217 -26.27 -75.32 8.96
C ILE A 217 -27.78 -75.33 8.63
N GLY A 218 -28.25 -74.35 7.85
CA GLY A 218 -29.66 -74.18 7.51
C GLY A 218 -30.51 -73.64 8.66
N ASP A 219 -31.82 -73.51 8.41
CA ASP A 219 -32.81 -73.03 9.39
C ASP A 219 -33.34 -74.18 10.25
N LEU A 220 -33.22 -74.04 11.58
CA LEU A 220 -33.68 -75.02 12.57
C LEU A 220 -35.18 -75.33 12.45
N THR A 221 -35.99 -74.40 11.93
CA THR A 221 -37.43 -74.61 11.66
C THR A 221 -37.71 -75.67 10.60
N THR A 222 -36.71 -76.03 9.79
CA THR A 222 -36.84 -77.07 8.76
C THR A 222 -36.67 -78.50 9.32
N LEU A 223 -36.16 -78.66 10.54
CA LEU A 223 -36.09 -79.97 11.19
C LEU A 223 -37.47 -80.46 11.59
N THR A 224 -37.71 -81.76 11.42
CA THR A 224 -38.98 -82.43 11.74
C THR A 224 -39.02 -83.00 13.16
N THR A 225 -37.98 -82.80 13.97
CA THR A 225 -37.95 -83.20 15.38
C THR A 225 -38.94 -82.37 16.19
N GLU A 226 -39.45 -82.89 17.30
CA GLU A 226 -40.36 -82.16 18.18
C GLU A 226 -39.59 -81.07 18.96
N ASP A 227 -38.49 -81.43 19.60
CA ASP A 227 -37.50 -80.55 20.22
C ASP A 227 -36.43 -80.10 19.20
N LYS A 228 -36.59 -78.87 18.73
CA LYS A 228 -35.66 -78.16 17.84
C LYS A 228 -35.37 -76.78 18.40
N THR A 229 -35.14 -76.71 19.70
CA THR A 229 -34.71 -75.48 20.39
C THR A 229 -33.25 -75.15 20.07
N THR A 230 -32.42 -76.18 19.86
CA THR A 230 -31.06 -76.11 19.32
C THR A 230 -30.80 -77.31 18.41
N LEU A 231 -29.74 -77.27 17.60
CA LEU A 231 -29.30 -78.45 16.83
C LEU A 231 -29.01 -79.64 17.76
N VAL A 232 -28.39 -79.38 18.91
CA VAL A 232 -28.06 -80.42 19.90
C VAL A 232 -29.33 -81.05 20.45
N SER A 233 -30.36 -80.24 20.74
CA SER A 233 -31.66 -80.76 21.20
C SER A 233 -32.29 -81.67 20.15
N ALA A 234 -32.31 -81.26 18.89
CA ALA A 234 -32.86 -82.06 17.79
C ALA A 234 -32.06 -83.35 17.56
N ILE A 235 -30.74 -83.30 17.63
CA ILE A 235 -29.87 -84.48 17.52
C ILE A 235 -30.13 -85.45 18.67
N ASN A 236 -30.19 -84.96 19.91
CA ASN A 236 -30.45 -85.78 21.09
C ASN A 236 -31.83 -86.44 21.06
N GLU A 237 -32.83 -85.79 20.46
CA GLU A 237 -34.15 -86.40 20.27
C GLU A 237 -34.08 -87.60 19.31
N ILE A 238 -33.41 -87.45 18.16
CA ILE A 238 -33.27 -88.54 17.18
C ILE A 238 -32.49 -89.71 17.79
N ASP A 239 -31.44 -89.42 18.54
CA ASP A 239 -30.63 -90.42 19.26
C ASP A 239 -31.50 -91.25 20.23
N LEU A 240 -32.30 -90.57 21.06
CA LEU A 240 -33.23 -91.23 21.97
C LEU A 240 -34.28 -92.06 21.22
N GLN A 241 -34.83 -91.55 20.11
CA GLN A 241 -35.78 -92.31 19.29
C GLN A 241 -35.13 -93.57 18.70
N ALA A 242 -33.87 -93.49 18.27
CA ALA A 242 -33.11 -94.64 17.77
C ALA A 242 -32.87 -95.69 18.87
N ASP A 243 -32.49 -95.27 20.07
CA ASP A 243 -32.34 -96.14 21.23
C ASP A 243 -33.65 -96.85 21.61
N ILE A 244 -34.76 -96.10 21.64
CA ILE A 244 -36.09 -96.68 21.90
C ILE A 244 -36.47 -97.69 20.82
N ALA A 245 -36.20 -97.39 19.54
CA ALA A 245 -36.46 -98.30 18.43
C ALA A 245 -35.62 -99.59 18.57
N GLY A 246 -34.33 -99.47 18.89
CA GLY A 246 -33.45 -100.60 19.16
C GLY A 246 -33.94 -101.47 20.31
N ALA A 247 -34.31 -100.87 21.44
CA ALA A 247 -34.84 -101.60 22.60
C ALA A 247 -36.16 -102.33 22.32
N LYS A 248 -37.04 -101.74 21.51
CA LYS A 248 -38.32 -102.38 21.11
C LYS A 248 -38.13 -103.54 20.14
N LEU A 249 -37.18 -103.45 19.22
CA LEU A 249 -36.90 -104.50 18.25
C LEU A 249 -36.09 -105.66 18.86
N GLY A 250 -35.30 -105.39 19.89
CA GLY A 250 -34.46 -106.39 20.55
C GLY A 250 -33.24 -106.80 19.71
N GLU A 251 -32.38 -107.63 20.29
CA GLU A 251 -31.19 -108.14 19.60
C GLU A 251 -31.57 -109.30 18.67
N MET A 252 -31.22 -109.19 17.39
CA MET A 252 -31.50 -110.24 16.39
C MET A 252 -30.85 -111.59 16.73
N GLU A 253 -29.74 -111.60 17.47
CA GLU A 253 -29.07 -112.84 17.89
C GLU A 253 -29.97 -113.71 18.79
N LEU A 254 -30.90 -113.09 19.54
CA LEU A 254 -31.82 -113.76 20.45
C LEU A 254 -33.03 -114.43 19.77
N LEU A 255 -33.22 -114.25 18.46
CA LEU A 255 -34.28 -114.94 17.73
C LEU A 255 -34.00 -116.45 17.66
N ASP A 256 -34.99 -117.30 17.80
CA ASP A 256 -34.82 -118.76 17.70
C ASP A 256 -35.22 -119.27 16.29
N THR A 257 -34.52 -118.76 15.28
CA THR A 257 -34.73 -119.05 13.85
C THR A 257 -33.40 -119.42 13.20
N GLY A 258 -33.44 -120.23 12.13
CA GLY A 258 -32.25 -120.62 11.36
C GLY A 258 -31.69 -119.49 10.47
N TYR A 259 -32.48 -118.46 10.18
CA TYR A 259 -32.18 -117.31 9.34
C TYR A 259 -32.34 -116.02 10.14
N LYS A 260 -31.23 -115.31 10.36
CA LYS A 260 -31.15 -114.09 11.20
C LYS A 260 -30.43 -112.92 10.50
N ALA A 261 -30.52 -112.82 9.17
CA ALA A 261 -29.84 -111.73 8.43
C ALA A 261 -30.56 -110.38 8.57
N ASP A 262 -31.88 -110.40 8.73
CA ASP A 262 -32.73 -109.26 9.10
C ASP A 262 -34.00 -109.79 9.81
N LEU A 263 -34.76 -108.91 10.47
CA LEU A 263 -36.00 -109.28 11.18
C LEU A 263 -37.05 -109.89 10.24
N VAL A 264 -37.13 -109.40 8.99
CA VAL A 264 -38.13 -109.85 8.01
C VAL A 264 -37.86 -111.30 7.60
N GLY A 265 -36.60 -111.65 7.39
CA GLY A 265 -36.13 -113.00 7.10
C GLY A 265 -36.45 -113.97 8.22
N ALA A 266 -36.17 -113.60 9.48
CA ALA A 266 -36.50 -114.44 10.64
C ALA A 266 -38.02 -114.66 10.79
N ILE A 267 -38.83 -113.60 10.62
CA ILE A 267 -40.30 -113.72 10.66
C ILE A 267 -40.82 -114.62 9.53
N ASN A 268 -40.30 -114.44 8.31
CA ASN A 268 -40.70 -115.25 7.16
C ASN A 268 -40.36 -116.73 7.35
N GLU A 269 -39.25 -117.05 7.99
CA GLU A 269 -38.90 -118.43 8.33
C GLU A 269 -39.88 -119.04 9.34
N VAL A 270 -40.18 -118.35 10.44
CA VAL A 270 -41.17 -118.83 11.43
C VAL A 270 -42.53 -119.05 10.77
N ASN A 271 -42.96 -118.12 9.90
CA ASN A 271 -44.20 -118.25 9.17
C ASN A 271 -44.18 -119.47 8.23
N ALA A 272 -43.09 -119.67 7.48
CA ALA A 272 -42.92 -120.84 6.61
C ALA A 272 -42.94 -122.15 7.42
N ASN A 273 -42.26 -122.20 8.57
CA ASN A 273 -42.25 -123.36 9.48
C ASN A 273 -43.65 -123.62 10.07
N THR A 274 -44.40 -122.58 10.41
CA THR A 274 -45.77 -122.68 10.94
C THR A 274 -46.75 -123.19 9.88
N VAL A 275 -46.64 -122.70 8.65
CA VAL A 275 -47.42 -123.18 7.49
C VAL A 275 -47.11 -124.66 7.20
N ALA A 276 -45.83 -125.05 7.26
CA ALA A 276 -45.42 -126.45 7.09
C ALA A 276 -46.01 -127.36 8.18
N MET A 277 -46.04 -126.91 9.45
CA MET A 277 -46.61 -127.66 10.57
C MET A 277 -48.14 -127.81 10.50
N ALA A 278 -48.85 -126.77 10.05
CA ALA A 278 -50.29 -126.80 9.84
C ALA A 278 -50.71 -127.82 8.76
N LEU A 279 -49.87 -128.05 7.75
CA LEU A 279 -50.09 -129.05 6.71
C LEU A 279 -49.88 -130.52 7.18
N ILE A 280 -49.20 -130.72 8.31
CA ILE A 280 -48.87 -132.05 8.86
C ILE A 280 -49.93 -132.51 9.88
N LEU A 281 -50.67 -131.58 10.48
CA LEU A 281 -51.67 -131.83 11.54
C LEU A 281 -53.14 -131.74 11.07
N GLY A 282 -53.39 -131.33 9.82
CA GLY A 282 -54.71 -131.31 9.17
C GLY A 282 -54.77 -132.30 8.02
#